data_AF-A0AAE3AD42-F1
#
_entry.id   AF-A0AAE3AD42-F1
#
_cell.length_a   1.000
_cell.length_b   1.000
_cell.length_c   1.000
_cell.angle_alpha   90.00
_cell.angle_beta   90.00
_cell.angle_gamma   90.00
#
_symmetry.space_group_name_H-M   'P 1'
#
loop_
_entity.id
_entity.type
_entity.pdbx_description
1 polymer ?
#
loop_
_entity_poly.entity_id
_entity_poly.type
_entity_poly.pdbx_seq_one_letter_code
_entity_poly.pdbx_strand_id
1 'polypeptide(L)'
;MMQNHVIYSDDPQAVEKLQAKLDKLTAMHARMKEVNAYFRKHATALGCPGLSDEAAAKLDRRVQEGYSWEKQPYPSYVLSGNTAEMRRIRQRIEEVSRTQSTEYVGWDFPGGRAEADKEDNRLRLYFDEKPSEEQRSKLKCNGFKWAPSVGAWQRQLNDNAIHAAARMDFLRPESGESPTAIQPKRPAKNAPERG
;
A
#
# COMPACT_ATOMS: atom_id res chain seq x y z
N MET A 1 -18.30 2.20 10.88
CA MET A 1 -17.13 1.69 10.14
C MET A 1 -16.39 2.89 9.55
N MET A 2 -15.05 2.90 9.56
CA MET A 2 -14.31 3.96 8.85
C MET A 2 -14.63 3.86 7.36
N GLN A 3 -15.01 4.97 6.73
CA GLN A 3 -15.17 5.03 5.28
C GLN A 3 -13.82 4.67 4.63
N ASN A 4 -13.82 3.65 3.77
CA ASN A 4 -12.66 3.29 2.97
C ASN A 4 -12.56 4.26 1.79
N HIS A 5 -12.07 5.47 2.04
CA HIS A 5 -11.67 6.35 0.96
C HIS A 5 -10.38 5.80 0.34
N VAL A 6 -10.36 5.69 -0.99
CA VAL A 6 -9.17 5.24 -1.73
C VAL A 6 -8.14 6.37 -1.69
N ILE A 7 -7.00 6.11 -1.04
CA ILE A 7 -5.83 7.00 -1.12
C ILE A 7 -4.99 6.50 -2.29
N TYR A 8 -4.77 7.34 -3.31
CA TYR A 8 -3.95 6.96 -4.45
C TYR A 8 -2.47 7.12 -4.12
N SER A 9 -1.62 6.28 -4.72
CA SER A 9 -0.17 6.28 -4.41
C SER A 9 0.60 7.42 -5.07
N ASP A 10 0.02 8.06 -6.09
CA ASP A 10 0.55 9.22 -6.80
C ASP A 10 0.11 10.55 -6.18
N ASP A 11 -0.78 10.54 -5.19
CA ASP A 11 -1.10 11.70 -4.37
C ASP A 11 0.15 12.13 -3.57
N PRO A 12 0.63 13.38 -3.69
CA PRO A 12 1.76 13.88 -2.91
C PRO A 12 1.57 13.73 -1.40
N GLN A 13 0.32 13.77 -0.92
CA GLN A 13 -0.04 13.61 0.49
C GLN A 13 -0.44 12.17 0.84
N ALA A 14 -0.19 11.19 -0.03
CA ALA A 14 -0.59 9.80 0.21
C ALA A 14 -0.05 9.23 1.53
N VAL A 15 1.23 9.48 1.83
CA VAL A 15 1.88 9.04 3.07
C VAL A 15 1.22 9.66 4.28
N GLU A 16 0.99 10.97 4.28
CA GLU A 16 0.35 11.71 5.36
C GLU A 16 -1.08 11.19 5.62
N LYS A 17 -1.88 11.03 4.57
CA LYS A 17 -3.25 10.50 4.66
C LYS A 17 -3.28 9.05 5.19
N LEU A 18 -2.33 8.22 4.77
CA LEU A 18 -2.21 6.84 5.25
C LEU A 18 -1.77 6.80 6.73
N GLN A 19 -0.86 7.68 7.14
CA GLN A 19 -0.43 7.80 8.53
C GLN A 19 -1.60 8.25 9.44
N ALA A 20 -2.36 9.27 9.03
CA ALA A 20 -3.55 9.70 9.76
C ALA A 20 -4.59 8.58 9.89
N LYS A 21 -4.78 7.75 8.84
CA LYS A 21 -5.62 6.55 8.90
C LYS A 21 -5.09 5.54 9.92
N LEU A 22 -3.78 5.29 9.92
CA LEU A 22 -3.12 4.36 10.84
C LEU A 22 -3.25 4.82 12.29
N ASP A 23 -3.06 6.11 12.57
CA ASP A 23 -3.14 6.68 13.91
C ASP A 23 -4.56 6.57 14.46
N LYS A 24 -5.56 6.94 13.64
CA LYS A 24 -6.98 6.79 14.01
C LYS A 24 -7.34 5.33 14.29
N LEU A 25 -6.85 4.40 13.46
CA LEU A 25 -7.11 2.97 13.63
C LEU A 25 -6.41 2.42 14.89
N THR A 26 -5.20 2.90 15.18
CA THR A 26 -4.43 2.53 16.37
C THR A 26 -5.11 3.01 17.64
N ALA A 27 -5.54 4.28 17.69
CA ALA A 27 -6.30 4.83 18.82
C ALA A 27 -7.62 4.08 19.05
N MET A 28 -8.37 3.80 17.98
CA MET A 28 -9.60 3.01 18.06
C MET A 28 -9.32 1.59 18.58
N HIS A 29 -8.28 0.93 18.09
CA HIS A 29 -7.92 -0.42 18.52
C HIS A 29 -7.49 -0.46 19.99
N ALA A 30 -6.69 0.50 20.45
CA ALA A 30 -6.31 0.65 21.86
C ALA A 30 -7.55 0.81 22.74
N ARG A 31 -8.46 1.71 22.36
CA ARG A 31 -9.73 1.94 23.08
C ARG A 31 -10.57 0.67 23.17
N MET A 32 -10.70 -0.10 22.08
CA MET A 32 -11.44 -1.36 22.08
C MET A 32 -10.83 -2.38 23.06
N LYS A 33 -9.49 -2.45 23.15
CA LYS A 33 -8.80 -3.33 24.10
C LYS A 33 -9.03 -2.92 25.54
N GLU A 34 -8.99 -1.62 25.83
CA GLU A 34 -9.28 -1.08 27.17
C GLU A 34 -10.71 -1.43 27.62
N VAL A 35 -11.70 -1.21 26.75
CA VAL A 35 -13.09 -1.54 27.05
C VAL A 35 -13.25 -3.04 27.32
N ASN A 36 -12.67 -3.91 26.50
CA ASN A 36 -12.70 -5.35 26.75
C ASN A 36 -12.00 -5.74 28.05
N ALA A 37 -10.89 -5.09 28.39
CA ALA A 37 -10.17 -5.35 29.63
C ALA A 37 -10.99 -4.93 30.86
N TYR A 38 -11.69 -3.80 30.78
CA TYR A 38 -12.64 -3.35 31.80
C TYR A 38 -13.81 -4.32 31.92
N PHE A 39 -14.48 -4.63 30.81
CA PHE A 39 -15.63 -5.53 30.78
C PHE A 39 -15.31 -6.91 31.36
N ARG A 40 -14.10 -7.44 31.10
CA ARG A 40 -13.66 -8.72 31.69
C ARG A 40 -13.65 -8.72 33.23
N LYS A 41 -13.38 -7.57 33.86
CA LYS A 41 -13.33 -7.44 35.34
C LYS A 41 -14.70 -7.12 35.94
N HIS A 42 -15.54 -6.39 35.22
CA HIS A 42 -16.77 -5.82 35.76
C HIS A 42 -18.06 -6.46 35.22
N ALA A 43 -17.97 -7.28 34.15
CA ALA A 43 -19.11 -7.84 33.40
C ALA A 43 -20.10 -6.79 32.85
N THR A 44 -19.69 -5.52 32.80
CA THR A 44 -20.39 -4.37 32.24
C THR A 44 -19.37 -3.37 31.71
N ALA A 45 -19.75 -2.56 30.72
CA ALA A 45 -19.01 -1.41 30.25
C ALA A 45 -19.35 -0.12 31.02
N LEU A 46 -20.36 -0.14 31.89
CA LEU A 46 -20.77 1.01 32.70
C LEU A 46 -19.64 1.41 33.65
N GLY A 47 -19.33 2.71 33.71
CA GLY A 47 -18.18 3.23 34.48
C GLY A 47 -16.81 3.03 33.81
N CYS A 48 -16.74 2.46 32.60
CA CYS A 48 -15.49 2.36 31.86
C CYS A 48 -14.93 3.76 31.55
N PRO A 49 -13.68 4.10 31.96
CA PRO A 49 -13.10 5.42 31.69
C PRO A 49 -13.16 5.80 30.21
N GLY A 50 -13.54 7.05 29.92
CA GLY A 50 -13.67 7.57 28.56
C GLY A 50 -14.83 6.98 27.75
N LEU A 51 -15.84 6.39 28.41
CA LEU A 51 -17.11 5.97 27.81
C LEU A 51 -18.24 6.74 28.48
N SER A 52 -19.22 7.22 27.70
CA SER A 52 -20.47 7.72 28.29
C SER A 52 -21.35 6.55 28.72
N ASP A 53 -22.23 6.77 29.70
CA ASP A 53 -23.18 5.75 30.18
C ASP A 53 -24.08 5.22 29.05
N GLU A 54 -24.49 6.09 28.12
CA GLU A 54 -25.26 5.68 26.94
C GLU A 54 -24.46 4.73 26.03
N ALA A 55 -23.19 5.05 25.75
CA ALA A 55 -22.33 4.21 24.94
C ALA A 55 -22.01 2.88 25.64
N ALA A 56 -21.84 2.91 26.97
CA ALA A 56 -21.67 1.72 27.79
C ALA A 56 -22.88 0.79 27.71
N ALA A 57 -24.09 1.33 27.93
CA ALA A 57 -25.33 0.57 27.85
C ALA A 57 -25.53 -0.07 26.47
N LYS A 58 -25.12 0.62 25.40
CA LYS A 58 -25.16 0.09 24.03
C LYS A 58 -24.19 -1.09 23.83
N LEU A 59 -23.01 -1.04 24.44
CA LEU A 59 -22.04 -2.13 24.38
C LEU A 59 -22.51 -3.35 25.18
N ASP A 60 -23.07 -3.13 26.37
CA ASP A 60 -23.62 -4.21 27.20
C ASP A 60 -24.78 -4.91 26.50
N ARG A 61 -25.71 -4.12 25.93
CA ARG A 61 -26.82 -4.65 25.12
C ARG A 61 -26.32 -5.49 23.95
N ARG A 62 -25.27 -5.04 23.24
CA ARG A 62 -24.67 -5.81 22.14
C ARG A 62 -24.14 -7.16 22.60
N VAL A 63 -23.54 -7.25 23.80
CA VAL A 63 -23.07 -8.52 24.35
C VAL A 63 -24.25 -9.43 24.70
N GLN A 64 -25.33 -8.88 25.26
CA GLN A 64 -26.54 -9.62 25.62
C GLN A 64 -27.31 -10.15 24.40
N GLU A 65 -27.42 -9.33 23.35
CA GLU A 65 -28.12 -9.66 22.09
C GLU A 65 -27.23 -10.40 21.08
N GLY A 66 -25.92 -10.45 21.35
CA GLY A 66 -24.93 -11.09 20.49
C GLY A 66 -25.02 -12.61 20.50
N TYR A 67 -24.16 -13.26 19.72
CA TYR A 67 -24.09 -14.72 19.74
C TYR A 67 -23.58 -15.20 21.11
N SER A 68 -24.02 -16.40 21.54
CA SER A 68 -23.69 -16.97 22.85
C SER A 68 -22.18 -17.11 23.15
N TRP A 69 -21.33 -17.10 22.11
CA TRP A 69 -19.88 -17.16 22.22
C TRP A 69 -19.19 -15.77 22.22
N GLU A 70 -19.90 -14.69 21.94
CA GLU A 70 -19.41 -13.32 21.95
C GLU A 70 -19.49 -12.72 23.36
N LYS A 71 -18.63 -13.20 24.25
CA LYS A 71 -18.66 -12.85 25.70
C LYS A 71 -18.09 -11.46 26.03
N GLN A 72 -17.78 -10.62 25.05
CA GLN A 72 -17.16 -9.32 25.27
C GLN A 72 -17.60 -8.29 24.20
N PRO A 73 -17.62 -6.98 24.52
CA PRO A 73 -18.15 -5.94 23.63
C PRO A 73 -17.50 -5.87 22.25
N TYR A 74 -16.19 -6.14 22.16
CA TYR A 74 -15.45 -6.22 20.92
C TYR A 74 -14.87 -7.63 20.74
N PRO A 75 -15.50 -8.50 19.93
CA PRO A 75 -15.02 -9.87 19.72
C PRO A 75 -13.58 -9.95 19.19
N SER A 76 -12.93 -11.09 19.43
CA SER A 76 -11.53 -11.32 19.03
C SER A 76 -11.31 -11.16 17.53
N TYR A 77 -12.24 -11.61 16.69
CA TYR A 77 -12.14 -11.48 15.22
C TYR A 77 -12.11 -10.02 14.76
N VAL A 78 -12.80 -9.11 15.46
CA VAL A 78 -12.76 -7.65 15.18
C VAL A 78 -11.37 -7.10 15.47
N LEU A 79 -10.80 -7.46 16.63
CA LEU A 79 -9.45 -7.02 17.03
C LEU A 79 -8.37 -7.57 16.10
N SER A 80 -8.47 -8.83 15.70
CA SER A 80 -7.58 -9.46 14.72
C SER A 80 -7.69 -8.79 13.35
N GLY A 81 -8.91 -8.48 12.89
CA GLY A 81 -9.15 -7.73 11.66
C GLY A 81 -8.51 -6.35 11.66
N ASN A 82 -8.66 -5.59 12.76
CA ASN A 82 -8.01 -4.29 12.94
C ASN A 82 -6.48 -4.42 12.92
N THR A 83 -5.93 -5.46 13.56
CA THR A 83 -4.48 -5.72 13.57
C THR A 83 -3.95 -6.02 12.16
N ALA A 84 -4.68 -6.82 11.39
CA ALA A 84 -4.33 -7.10 10.00
C ALA A 84 -4.39 -5.82 9.14
N GLU A 85 -5.41 -4.98 9.31
CA GLU A 85 -5.51 -3.70 8.59
C GLU A 85 -4.38 -2.72 8.96
N MET A 86 -4.03 -2.59 10.25
CA MET A 86 -2.88 -1.77 10.68
C MET A 86 -1.58 -2.24 10.03
N ARG A 87 -1.35 -3.57 9.96
CA ARG A 87 -0.19 -4.13 9.27
C ARG A 87 -0.18 -3.79 7.78
N ARG A 88 -1.33 -3.93 7.09
CA ARG A 88 -1.46 -3.56 5.68
C ARG A 88 -1.18 -2.08 5.43
N ILE A 89 -1.73 -1.19 6.25
CA ILE A 89 -1.51 0.26 6.11
C ILE A 89 -0.04 0.61 6.34
N ARG A 90 0.62 0.04 7.35
CA ARG A 90 2.06 0.23 7.59
C ARG A 90 2.91 -0.18 6.38
N GLN A 91 2.62 -1.36 5.82
CA GLN A 91 3.33 -1.84 4.64
C GLN A 91 3.09 -0.93 3.43
N ARG A 92 1.86 -0.42 3.27
CA ARG A 92 1.52 0.52 2.22
C ARG A 92 2.20 1.88 2.38
N ILE A 93 2.31 2.40 3.60
CA ILE A 93 3.06 3.63 3.90
C ILE A 93 4.52 3.46 3.46
N GLU A 94 5.13 2.33 3.81
CA GLU A 94 6.52 2.02 3.43
C GLU A 94 6.68 1.99 1.90
N GLU A 95 5.78 1.32 1.19
CA GLU A 95 5.83 1.21 -0.29
C GLU A 95 5.65 2.57 -0.99
N VAL A 96 4.69 3.37 -0.54
CA VAL A 96 4.41 4.70 -1.12
C VAL A 96 5.55 5.65 -0.81
N SER A 97 5.99 5.72 0.45
CA SER A 97 7.10 6.57 0.87
C SER A 97 8.38 6.23 0.09
N ARG A 98 8.69 4.95 -0.07
CA ARG A 98 9.81 4.50 -0.89
C ARG A 98 9.66 5.02 -2.31
N THR A 99 8.54 4.73 -2.96
CA THR A 99 8.31 5.12 -4.37
C THR A 99 8.44 6.62 -4.58
N GLN A 100 7.96 7.44 -3.63
CA GLN A 100 8.10 8.90 -3.69
C GLN A 100 9.54 9.38 -3.48
N SER A 101 10.32 8.68 -2.65
CA SER A 101 11.73 9.01 -2.36
C SER A 101 12.74 8.45 -3.36
N THR A 102 12.36 7.43 -4.15
CA THR A 102 13.27 6.78 -5.10
C THR A 102 13.43 7.64 -6.34
N GLU A 103 14.67 8.04 -6.63
CA GLU A 103 15.05 8.61 -7.92
C GLU A 103 15.30 7.47 -8.93
N TYR A 104 14.23 6.97 -9.54
CA TYR A 104 14.37 5.96 -10.58
C TYR A 104 15.17 6.52 -11.76
N VAL A 105 16.01 5.68 -12.35
CA VAL A 105 16.84 6.05 -13.49
C VAL A 105 16.32 5.41 -14.77
N GLY A 106 16.36 6.18 -15.85
CA GLY A 106 16.14 5.69 -17.21
C GLY A 106 17.34 4.89 -17.72
N TRP A 107 17.18 4.24 -18.88
CA TRP A 107 18.23 3.49 -19.56
C TRP A 107 17.95 3.35 -21.05
N ASP A 108 18.99 3.22 -21.85
CA ASP A 108 18.88 2.90 -23.27
C ASP A 108 18.82 1.38 -23.48
N PHE A 109 18.06 0.93 -24.48
CA PHE A 109 17.96 -0.47 -24.87
C PHE A 109 17.98 -0.59 -26.41
N PRO A 110 18.24 -1.77 -26.98
CA PRO A 110 18.27 -1.91 -28.44
C PRO A 110 16.96 -1.44 -29.11
N GLY A 111 17.04 -0.38 -29.90
CA GLY A 111 15.90 0.20 -30.62
C GLY A 111 15.03 1.16 -29.80
N GLY A 112 15.54 1.72 -28.71
CA GLY A 112 14.85 2.77 -27.97
C GLY A 112 15.45 3.15 -26.61
N ARG A 113 14.66 3.84 -25.79
CA ARG A 113 15.05 4.24 -24.44
C ARG A 113 13.89 4.22 -23.45
N ALA A 114 14.22 3.94 -22.20
CA ALA A 114 13.34 4.01 -21.06
C ALA A 114 13.61 5.30 -20.28
N GLU A 115 12.56 6.07 -20.01
CA GLU A 115 12.60 7.32 -19.26
C GLU A 115 11.78 7.17 -17.98
N ALA A 116 12.40 7.50 -16.84
CA ALA A 116 11.74 7.55 -15.55
C ALA A 116 11.24 8.99 -15.30
N ASP A 117 10.02 9.29 -15.78
CA ASP A 117 9.39 10.58 -15.58
C ASP A 117 8.78 10.64 -14.17
N LYS A 118 9.44 11.39 -13.29
CA LYS A 118 9.02 11.58 -11.91
C LYS A 118 7.86 12.57 -11.78
N GLU A 119 7.78 13.58 -12.66
CA GLU A 119 6.76 14.63 -12.60
C GLU A 119 5.38 14.03 -12.87
N ASP A 120 5.27 13.22 -13.93
CA ASP A 120 4.02 12.53 -14.28
C ASP A 120 3.87 11.15 -13.63
N ASN A 121 4.86 10.72 -12.85
CA ASN A 121 4.93 9.40 -12.22
C ASN A 121 4.73 8.26 -13.26
N ARG A 122 5.52 8.30 -14.34
CA ARG A 122 5.47 7.36 -15.47
C ARG A 122 6.85 6.80 -15.83
N LEU A 123 6.92 5.48 -15.96
CA LEU A 123 7.97 4.85 -16.74
C LEU A 123 7.52 4.87 -18.21
N ARG A 124 8.22 5.62 -19.06
CA ARG A 124 7.94 5.75 -20.49
C ARG A 124 8.98 4.97 -21.29
N LEU A 125 8.52 4.22 -22.28
CA LEU A 125 9.36 3.48 -23.22
C LEU A 125 9.16 4.09 -24.60
N TYR A 126 10.21 4.75 -25.08
CA TYR A 126 10.32 5.28 -26.42
C TYR A 126 11.00 4.25 -27.30
N PHE A 127 10.46 4.01 -28.49
CA PHE A 127 11.07 3.12 -29.48
C PHE A 127 11.35 3.92 -30.74
N ASP A 128 12.50 3.66 -31.37
CA ASP A 128 12.92 4.36 -32.59
C ASP A 128 12.01 4.00 -33.76
N GLU A 129 11.58 2.74 -33.80
CA GLU A 129 10.61 2.22 -34.75
C GLU A 129 9.40 1.60 -34.03
N LYS A 130 8.31 1.40 -34.77
CA LYS A 130 7.12 0.76 -34.23
C LYS A 130 7.45 -0.68 -33.78
N PRO A 131 7.27 -1.03 -32.49
CA PRO A 131 7.56 -2.38 -32.01
C PRO A 131 6.71 -3.43 -32.72
N SER A 132 7.26 -4.64 -32.85
CA SER A 132 6.58 -5.77 -33.47
C SER A 132 5.27 -6.09 -32.74
N GLU A 133 4.36 -6.81 -33.40
CA GLU A 133 3.10 -7.22 -32.75
C GLU A 133 3.33 -8.04 -31.48
N GLU A 134 4.32 -8.93 -31.49
CA GLU A 134 4.71 -9.72 -30.31
C GLU A 134 5.22 -8.85 -29.17
N GLN A 135 6.08 -7.86 -29.46
CA GLN A 135 6.58 -6.91 -28.47
C GLN A 135 5.43 -6.09 -27.88
N ARG A 136 4.52 -5.57 -28.74
CA ARG A 136 3.33 -4.82 -28.30
C ARG A 136 2.40 -5.68 -27.43
N SER A 137 2.25 -6.97 -27.74
CA SER A 137 1.49 -7.91 -26.92
C SER A 137 2.14 -8.08 -25.54
N LYS A 138 3.46 -8.32 -25.49
CA LYS A 138 4.21 -8.42 -24.22
C LYS A 138 4.12 -7.16 -23.38
N LEU A 139 4.20 -5.98 -23.98
CA LEU A 139 4.04 -4.69 -23.30
C LEU A 139 2.66 -4.58 -22.64
N LYS A 140 1.58 -4.89 -23.38
CA LYS A 140 0.21 -4.87 -22.85
C LYS A 140 0.00 -5.87 -21.70
N CYS A 141 0.50 -7.10 -21.85
CA CYS A 141 0.42 -8.12 -20.80
C CYS A 141 1.16 -7.70 -19.52
N ASN A 142 2.21 -6.90 -19.66
CA ASN A 142 2.96 -6.32 -18.55
C ASN A 142 2.44 -4.93 -18.13
N GLY A 143 1.23 -4.55 -18.54
CA GLY A 143 0.53 -3.35 -18.08
C GLY A 143 1.01 -2.02 -18.67
N PHE A 144 1.88 -2.04 -19.68
CA PHE A 144 2.23 -0.84 -20.44
C PHE A 144 1.11 -0.49 -21.42
N LYS A 145 0.75 0.80 -21.48
CA LYS A 145 -0.28 1.33 -22.38
C LYS A 145 0.36 2.31 -23.36
N TRP A 146 0.00 2.23 -24.63
CA TRP A 146 0.39 3.24 -25.62
C TRP A 146 -0.28 4.57 -25.29
N ALA A 147 0.52 5.63 -25.20
CA ALA A 147 0.06 6.99 -24.96
C ALA A 147 0.43 7.87 -26.17
N PRO A 148 -0.51 8.11 -27.11
CA PRO A 148 -0.21 8.82 -28.36
C PRO A 148 0.20 10.27 -28.14
N SER A 149 -0.25 10.92 -27.06
CA SER A 149 0.10 12.30 -26.72
C SER A 149 1.58 12.49 -26.41
N VAL A 150 2.25 11.44 -25.91
CA VAL A 150 3.69 11.46 -25.59
C VAL A 150 4.50 10.57 -26.53
N GLY A 151 3.85 9.82 -27.43
CA GLY A 151 4.53 8.92 -28.35
C GLY A 151 5.25 7.74 -27.70
N ALA A 152 4.80 7.28 -26.53
CA ALA A 152 5.49 6.25 -25.75
C ALA A 152 4.54 5.17 -25.19
N TRP A 153 5.11 4.00 -24.90
CA TRP A 153 4.47 3.01 -24.05
C TRP A 153 4.74 3.36 -22.59
N GLN A 154 3.71 3.51 -21.77
CA GLN A 154 3.89 3.96 -20.39
C GLN A 154 3.08 3.18 -19.37
N ARG A 155 3.56 3.17 -18.13
CA ARG A 155 2.83 2.74 -16.92
C ARG A 155 3.28 3.57 -15.71
N GLN A 156 2.56 3.46 -14.60
CA GLN A 156 2.93 4.14 -13.37
C GLN A 156 4.37 3.79 -12.96
N LEU A 157 5.18 4.79 -12.64
CA LEU A 157 6.56 4.61 -12.18
C LEU A 157 6.57 4.06 -10.75
N ASN A 158 7.11 2.85 -10.60
CA ASN A 158 7.35 2.18 -9.33
C ASN A 158 8.24 0.97 -9.56
N ASP A 159 8.67 0.31 -8.49
CA ASP A 159 9.45 -0.94 -8.56
C ASP A 159 8.82 -1.98 -9.49
N ASN A 160 7.49 -2.11 -9.50
CA ASN A 160 6.80 -3.08 -10.35
C ASN A 160 6.91 -2.73 -11.84
N ALA A 161 7.01 -1.45 -12.20
CA ALA A 161 7.28 -1.03 -13.58
C ALA A 161 8.69 -1.44 -14.01
N ILE A 162 9.69 -1.23 -13.15
CA ILE A 162 11.08 -1.65 -13.41
C ILE A 162 11.15 -3.19 -13.52
N HIS A 163 10.53 -3.92 -12.59
CA HIS A 163 10.47 -5.38 -12.63
C HIS A 163 9.74 -5.89 -13.88
N ALA A 164 8.68 -5.23 -14.32
CA ALA A 164 7.97 -5.60 -15.53
C ALA A 164 8.84 -5.37 -16.77
N ALA A 165 9.57 -4.27 -16.83
CA ALA A 165 10.53 -4.00 -17.90
C ALA A 165 11.64 -5.06 -17.94
N ALA A 166 12.20 -5.41 -16.78
CA ALA A 166 13.26 -6.41 -16.66
C ALA A 166 12.89 -7.84 -17.11
N ARG A 167 11.59 -8.16 -17.19
CA ARG A 167 11.11 -9.46 -17.71
C ARG A 167 11.06 -9.52 -19.24
N MET A 168 11.26 -8.41 -19.93
CA MET A 168 11.20 -8.32 -21.38
C MET A 168 12.62 -8.14 -21.93
N ASP A 169 13.14 -9.17 -22.58
CA ASP A 169 14.54 -9.17 -23.03
C ASP A 169 14.88 -8.04 -24.01
N PHE A 170 13.91 -7.60 -24.83
CA PHE A 170 14.07 -6.49 -25.76
C PHE A 170 14.08 -5.10 -25.10
N LEU A 171 13.90 -5.02 -23.78
CA LEU A 171 14.04 -3.79 -22.99
C LEU A 171 15.29 -3.81 -22.11
N ARG A 172 16.14 -4.84 -22.22
CA ARG A 172 17.37 -4.90 -21.45
C ARG A 172 18.36 -3.82 -21.93
N PRO A 173 19.03 -3.15 -20.99
CA PRO A 173 20.17 -2.30 -21.29
C PRO A 173 21.19 -2.95 -22.20
N GLU A 174 21.81 -2.15 -23.07
CA GLU A 174 22.91 -2.61 -23.93
C GLU A 174 24.13 -3.08 -23.11
N SER A 175 24.28 -2.58 -21.87
CA SER A 175 25.30 -3.07 -20.92
C SER A 175 25.11 -4.54 -20.51
N GLY A 176 23.97 -5.15 -20.82
CA GLY A 176 23.63 -6.52 -20.43
C GLY A 176 23.13 -6.67 -18.99
N GLU A 177 23.17 -5.58 -18.21
CA GLU A 177 22.59 -5.54 -16.87
C GLU A 177 21.04 -5.58 -16.92
N SER A 178 20.40 -6.05 -15.85
CA SER A 178 18.95 -5.97 -15.74
C SER A 178 18.50 -4.53 -15.45
N PRO A 179 17.35 -4.05 -15.97
CA PRO A 179 16.76 -2.79 -15.56
C PRO A 179 16.63 -2.62 -14.04
N THR A 180 16.48 -3.71 -13.29
CA THR A 180 16.43 -3.67 -11.82
C THR A 180 17.79 -3.46 -11.16
N ALA A 181 18.88 -3.87 -11.81
CA ALA A 181 20.23 -3.80 -11.26
C ALA A 181 20.80 -2.38 -11.29
N ILE A 182 20.40 -1.61 -12.31
CA ILE A 182 20.82 -0.22 -12.50
C ILE A 182 20.06 0.79 -11.62
N GLN A 183 18.93 0.38 -11.00
CA GLN A 183 18.17 1.27 -10.13
C GLN A 183 18.88 1.48 -8.79
N PRO A 184 18.59 2.61 -8.10
CA PRO A 184 19.06 2.81 -6.73
C PRO A 184 18.69 1.61 -5.85
N LYS A 185 19.70 1.06 -5.17
CA LYS A 185 19.48 -0.07 -4.27
C LYS A 185 18.56 0.37 -3.14
N ARG A 186 17.63 -0.52 -2.78
CA ARG A 186 16.80 -0.31 -1.59
C ARG A 186 17.73 -0.17 -0.37
N PRO A 187 17.52 0.84 0.49
CA PRO A 187 18.15 0.83 1.80
C PRO A 187 17.75 -0.48 2.50
N ALA A 188 18.71 -1.12 3.17
CA ALA A 188 18.45 -2.37 3.87
C ALA A 188 17.28 -2.16 4.84
N LYS A 189 16.30 -3.06 4.81
CA LYS A 189 15.29 -3.10 5.88
C LYS A 189 16.04 -3.35 7.18
N ASN A 190 16.07 -2.36 8.08
CA ASN A 190 16.43 -2.62 9.46
C ASN A 190 15.48 -3.71 9.94
N ALA A 191 16.01 -4.92 10.15
CA ALA A 191 15.24 -6.01 10.69
C ALA A 191 14.66 -5.51 12.03
N PRO A 192 13.34 -5.65 12.28
CA PRO A 192 12.82 -5.27 13.58
C PRO A 192 13.55 -6.11 14.63
N GLU A 193 14.23 -5.45 15.56
CA GLU A 193 14.70 -6.10 16.77
C GLU A 193 13.48 -6.80 17.39
N ARG A 194 13.55 -8.12 17.48
CA ARG A 194 12.57 -8.90 18.22
C ARG A 194 12.79 -8.62 19.71
N GLY A 195 12.19 -7.53 20.19
CA GLY A 195 11.97 -7.29 21.62
C GLY A 195 10.77 -8.05 22.14
#